data_AF-A0A418T331-F1
#
_entry.id   AF-A0A418T331-F1
#
_cell.length_a   1.000
_cell.length_b   1.000
_cell.length_c   1.000
_cell.angle_alpha   90.00
_cell.angle_beta   90.00
_cell.angle_gamma   90.00
#
_symmetry.space_group_name_H-M   'P 1'
#
loop_
_entity.id
_entity.type
_entity.pdbx_description
1 polymer ?
#
loop_
_entity_poly.entity_id
_entity_poly.type
_entity_poly.pdbx_seq_one_letter_code
_entity_poly.pdbx_strand_id
1 'polypeptide(L)'
;MKTSDIVDKILEDIELPVLMSVSGEQVKDSYYFDPSELVAEGSYNQAMMNTKATELVVVKLKSDKHYDAVKEGLTKRAEDIIKTFSQYLPDQHEDAKNYQIVRQGNYVLLSISHDQAGIKKAFESFFQ
;
A
#
# COMPACT_ATOMS: atom_id res chain seq x y z
N MET A 1 -14.53 10.56 0.12
CA MET A 1 -13.95 9.63 -0.86
C MET A 1 -13.58 8.34 -0.16
N LYS A 2 -14.04 7.21 -0.68
CA LYS A 2 -13.67 5.90 -0.14
C LYS A 2 -12.26 5.55 -0.56
N THR A 3 -11.57 4.78 0.26
CA THR A 3 -10.26 4.21 -0.06
C THR A 3 -10.35 3.26 -1.26
N SER A 4 -11.47 2.56 -1.43
CA SER A 4 -11.72 1.69 -2.58
C SER A 4 -11.78 2.48 -3.89
N ASP A 5 -12.46 3.63 -3.91
CA ASP A 5 -12.59 4.44 -5.12
C ASP A 5 -11.21 4.93 -5.63
N ILE A 6 -10.29 5.20 -4.71
CA ILE A 6 -8.91 5.60 -5.02
C ILE A 6 -8.13 4.42 -5.63
N VAL A 7 -8.25 3.24 -5.01
CA VAL A 7 -7.60 2.01 -5.49
C VAL A 7 -8.12 1.64 -6.88
N ASP A 8 -9.45 1.63 -7.05
CA ASP A 8 -10.09 1.28 -8.32
C ASP A 8 -9.60 2.19 -9.44
N LYS A 9 -9.51 3.51 -9.17
CA LYS A 9 -8.98 4.45 -10.16
C LYS A 9 -7.51 4.23 -10.51
N ILE A 10 -6.68 3.90 -9.52
CA ILE A 10 -5.27 3.54 -9.76
C ILE A 10 -5.20 2.31 -10.67
N LEU A 11 -6.06 1.30 -10.45
CA LEU A 11 -6.10 0.07 -11.26
C LEU A 11 -6.68 0.29 -12.66
N GLU A 12 -7.54 1.29 -12.86
CA GLU A 12 -8.02 1.71 -14.18
C GLU A 12 -6.94 2.42 -14.99
N ASP A 13 -6.13 3.25 -14.34
CA ASP A 13 -5.14 4.10 -15.01
C ASP A 13 -3.78 3.41 -15.21
N ILE A 14 -3.49 2.37 -14.44
CA ILE A 14 -2.17 1.74 -14.36
C ILE A 14 -2.30 0.23 -14.41
N GLU A 15 -1.61 -0.39 -15.38
CA GLU A 15 -1.58 -1.83 -15.53
C GLU A 15 -0.75 -2.48 -14.40
N LEU A 16 -1.44 -3.10 -13.45
CA LEU A 16 -0.83 -3.86 -12.35
C LEU A 16 -1.17 -5.35 -12.47
N PRO A 17 -0.36 -6.26 -11.89
CA PRO A 17 -0.77 -7.65 -11.73
C PRO A 17 -2.09 -7.75 -10.95
N VAL A 18 -2.79 -8.87 -11.12
CA VAL A 18 -4.02 -9.14 -10.37
C VAL A 18 -3.73 -9.07 -8.87
N LEU A 19 -4.47 -8.22 -8.17
CA LEU A 19 -4.37 -8.05 -6.73
C LEU A 19 -5.53 -8.77 -6.03
N MET A 20 -5.28 -9.17 -4.79
CA MET A 20 -6.27 -9.72 -3.88
C MET A 20 -6.37 -8.84 -2.63
N SER A 21 -7.59 -8.66 -2.15
CA SER A 21 -7.88 -7.89 -0.95
C SER A 21 -7.50 -8.67 0.31
N VAL A 22 -6.83 -7.99 1.24
CA VAL A 22 -6.53 -8.48 2.59
C VAL A 22 -7.52 -7.85 3.56
N SER A 23 -8.14 -8.67 4.41
CA SER A 23 -9.20 -8.20 5.31
C SER A 23 -9.18 -8.92 6.66
N GLY A 24 -9.93 -8.40 7.63
CA GLY A 24 -10.03 -8.97 8.97
C GLY A 24 -8.71 -8.95 9.74
N GLU A 25 -8.45 -10.00 10.53
CA GLU A 25 -7.27 -10.10 11.39
C GLU A 25 -5.95 -10.08 10.59
N GLN A 26 -5.96 -10.56 9.34
CA GLN A 26 -4.78 -10.60 8.49
C GLN A 26 -4.18 -9.21 8.20
N VAL A 27 -5.00 -8.15 8.25
CA VAL A 27 -4.51 -6.78 8.10
C VAL A 27 -3.58 -6.43 9.26
N LYS A 28 -3.95 -6.77 10.49
CA LYS A 28 -3.12 -6.48 11.67
C LYS A 28 -1.79 -7.22 11.60
N ASP A 29 -1.84 -8.50 11.22
CA ASP A 29 -0.65 -9.35 11.10
C ASP A 29 0.27 -8.90 9.96
N SER A 30 -0.30 -8.43 8.84
CA SER A 30 0.49 -8.00 7.68
C SER A 30 1.09 -6.61 7.85
N TYR A 31 0.39 -5.69 8.51
CA TYR A 31 0.75 -4.27 8.51
C TYR A 31 1.22 -3.73 9.86
N TYR A 32 1.37 -4.59 10.88
CA TYR A 32 1.98 -4.24 12.17
C TYR A 32 1.27 -3.15 12.98
N PHE A 33 0.00 -2.88 12.69
CA PHE A 33 -0.83 -1.98 13.49
C PHE A 33 -2.28 -2.48 13.53
N ASP A 34 -3.03 -2.04 14.54
CA ASP A 34 -4.46 -2.34 14.63
C ASP A 34 -5.29 -1.33 13.82
N PRO A 35 -5.86 -1.71 12.66
CA PRO A 35 -6.63 -0.79 11.85
C PRO A 35 -7.89 -0.31 12.59
N SER A 36 -8.45 -1.10 13.50
CA SER A 36 -9.63 -0.71 14.27
C SER A 36 -9.35 0.45 15.24
N GLU A 37 -8.09 0.67 15.62
CA GLU A 37 -7.68 1.77 16.48
C GLU A 37 -7.29 3.02 15.69
N LEU A 38 -6.61 2.85 14.56
CA LEU A 38 -5.91 3.95 13.87
C LEU A 38 -6.60 4.42 12.58
N VAL A 39 -7.33 3.52 11.92
CA VAL A 39 -7.82 3.69 10.55
C VAL A 39 -9.35 3.78 10.54
N ALA A 40 -9.87 4.83 9.91
CA ALA A 40 -11.31 5.01 9.70
C ALA A 40 -11.81 4.12 8.55
N GLU A 41 -10.98 3.93 7.53
CA GLU A 41 -11.27 3.12 6.35
C GLU A 41 -9.94 2.70 5.70
N GLY A 42 -9.83 1.46 5.21
CA GLY A 42 -8.62 0.98 4.56
C GLY A 42 -8.91 -0.02 3.45
N SER A 43 -8.16 0.11 2.35
CA SER A 43 -8.11 -0.83 1.24
C SER A 43 -6.71 -1.41 1.15
N TYR A 44 -6.59 -2.72 1.31
CA TYR A 44 -5.30 -3.43 1.41
C TYR A 44 -5.23 -4.47 0.31
N ASN A 45 -4.36 -4.27 -0.68
CA ASN A 45 -4.33 -5.13 -1.87
C ASN A 45 -2.92 -5.65 -2.10
N GLN A 46 -2.76 -6.96 -2.15
CA GLN A 46 -1.48 -7.65 -2.37
C GLN A 46 -1.54 -8.41 -3.69
N ALA A 47 -0.41 -8.64 -4.34
CA ALA A 47 -0.40 -9.45 -5.55
C ALA A 47 -0.94 -10.87 -5.27
N MET A 48 -1.82 -11.35 -6.16
CA MET A 48 -2.37 -12.70 -6.08
C MET A 48 -1.29 -13.77 -6.33
N MET A 49 -0.32 -13.46 -7.17
CA MET A 49 0.81 -14.35 -7.45
C MET A 49 1.97 -14.04 -6.51
N ASN A 50 2.46 -15.05 -5.78
CA ASN A 50 3.60 -14.92 -4.87
C ASN A 50 4.95 -14.59 -5.55
N THR A 51 4.98 -14.60 -6.88
CA THR A 51 6.13 -14.16 -7.69
C THR A 51 6.13 -12.67 -7.98
N LYS A 52 5.16 -11.91 -7.43
CA LYS A 52 5.04 -10.47 -7.60
C LYS A 52 5.13 -9.76 -6.25
N ALA A 53 5.96 -8.73 -6.17
CA ALA A 53 6.10 -7.89 -4.98
C ALA A 53 5.01 -6.82 -4.87
N THR A 54 4.17 -6.68 -5.91
CA THR A 54 3.21 -5.59 -6.03
C THR A 54 2.24 -5.54 -4.85
N GLU A 55 2.13 -4.38 -4.24
CA GLU A 55 1.26 -4.12 -3.10
C GLU A 55 0.73 -2.70 -3.20
N LEU A 56 -0.57 -2.51 -2.97
CA LEU A 56 -1.26 -1.24 -3.04
C LEU A 56 -2.20 -1.10 -1.85
N VAL A 57 -1.86 -0.19 -0.94
CA VAL A 57 -2.59 0.04 0.30
C VAL A 57 -2.96 1.51 0.39
N VAL A 58 -4.24 1.80 0.59
CA VAL A 58 -4.72 3.15 0.86
C VAL A 58 -5.52 3.13 2.15
N VAL A 59 -5.10 3.93 3.13
CA VAL A 59 -5.79 4.07 4.41
C VAL A 59 -6.18 5.51 4.67
N LYS A 60 -7.36 5.70 5.26
CA LYS A 60 -7.82 6.95 5.82
C LYS A 60 -7.70 6.89 7.34
N LEU A 61 -6.85 7.72 7.91
CA LEU A 61 -6.63 7.81 9.35
C LEU A 61 -7.87 8.34 10.08
N LYS A 62 -8.11 7.85 11.30
CA LYS A 62 -9.12 8.45 12.21
C LYS A 62 -8.71 9.84 12.70
N SER A 63 -7.41 10.09 12.78
CA SER A 63 -6.83 11.33 13.30
C SER A 63 -5.40 11.49 12.79
N ASP A 64 -4.99 12.74 12.61
CA ASP A 64 -3.65 13.12 12.15
C ASP A 64 -2.52 12.49 12.99
N LYS A 65 -2.75 12.39 14.31
CA LYS A 65 -1.80 11.81 15.28
C LYS A 65 -1.49 10.33 15.04
N HIS A 66 -2.31 9.62 14.26
CA HIS A 66 -2.10 8.20 13.98
C HIS A 66 -1.14 7.95 12.82
N TYR A 67 -0.69 9.02 12.13
CA TYR A 67 0.18 8.89 10.97
C TYR A 67 1.47 8.13 11.27
N ASP A 68 2.16 8.47 12.36
CA ASP A 68 3.48 7.89 12.64
C ASP A 68 3.38 6.37 12.88
N ALA A 69 2.38 5.92 13.65
CA ALA A 69 2.15 4.50 13.91
C ALA A 69 1.78 3.73 12.61
N VAL A 70 0.93 4.32 11.77
CA VAL A 70 0.57 3.71 10.48
C VAL A 70 1.77 3.67 9.54
N LYS A 71 2.53 4.76 9.43
CA LYS A 71 3.74 4.82 8.60
C LYS A 71 4.78 3.80 9.03
N GLU A 72 5.00 3.65 10.34
CA GLU A 72 5.93 2.65 10.87
C GLU A 72 5.53 1.24 10.44
N GLY A 73 4.25 0.86 10.58
CA GLY A 73 3.80 -0.47 10.21
C GLY A 73 3.83 -0.74 8.70
N LEU A 74 3.46 0.24 7.87
CA LEU A 74 3.60 0.16 6.41
C LEU A 74 5.07 0.04 5.98
N THR A 75 6.00 0.70 6.69
CA THR A 75 7.43 0.62 6.42
C THR A 75 7.97 -0.77 6.74
N LYS A 76 7.61 -1.34 7.91
CA LYS A 76 7.97 -2.73 8.27
C LYS A 76 7.46 -3.74 7.24
N ARG A 77 6.22 -3.57 6.77
CA ARG A 77 5.67 -4.40 5.69
C ARG A 77 6.49 -4.32 4.41
N ALA A 78 6.88 -3.11 3.98
CA ALA A 78 7.73 -2.95 2.80
C ALA A 78 9.10 -3.61 2.99
N GLU A 79 9.72 -3.50 4.16
CA GLU A 79 10.99 -4.14 4.50
C GLU A 79 10.92 -5.67 4.44
N ASP A 80 9.82 -6.28 4.90
CA ASP A 80 9.60 -7.73 4.78
C ASP A 80 9.51 -8.18 3.33
N ILE A 81 8.85 -7.40 2.48
CA ILE A 81 8.74 -7.70 1.04
C ILE A 81 10.11 -7.59 0.38
N ILE A 82 10.87 -6.53 0.67
CA ILE A 82 12.26 -6.36 0.20
C ILE A 82 13.10 -7.60 0.57
N LYS A 83 13.05 -8.00 1.85
CA LYS A 83 13.78 -9.17 2.33
C LYS A 83 13.33 -10.45 1.61
N THR A 84 12.02 -10.63 1.44
CA THR A 84 11.43 -11.79 0.75
C THR A 84 11.95 -11.91 -0.68
N PHE A 85 12.00 -10.82 -1.45
CA PHE A 85 12.42 -10.87 -2.85
C PHE A 85 13.94 -10.79 -3.06
N SER A 86 14.72 -10.39 -2.05
CA SER A 86 16.18 -10.26 -2.13
C SER A 86 16.93 -11.54 -2.58
N GLN A 87 16.34 -12.71 -2.37
CA GLN A 87 16.94 -14.02 -2.66
C GLN A 87 16.35 -14.73 -3.88
N TYR A 88 15.30 -14.17 -4.51
CA TYR A 88 14.49 -14.91 -5.48
C TYR A 88 14.43 -14.23 -6.85
N LEU A 89 13.94 -13.00 -6.92
CA LEU A 89 13.62 -12.32 -8.19
C LEU A 89 14.16 -10.89 -8.15
N PRO A 90 15.31 -10.62 -8.80
CA PRO A 90 15.95 -9.29 -8.77
C PRO A 90 15.02 -8.15 -9.15
N ASP A 91 14.24 -8.30 -10.23
CA ASP A 91 13.33 -7.24 -10.69
C ASP A 91 12.27 -6.90 -9.63
N GLN A 92 11.72 -7.91 -8.96
CA GLN A 92 10.72 -7.70 -7.90
C GLN A 92 11.34 -7.15 -6.61
N HIS A 93 12.62 -7.45 -6.36
CA HIS A 93 13.38 -6.83 -5.28
C HIS A 93 13.64 -5.35 -5.57
N GLU A 94 13.92 -4.96 -6.81
CA GLU A 94 14.02 -3.54 -7.20
C GLU A 94 12.68 -2.82 -7.03
N ASP A 95 11.57 -3.41 -7.49
CA ASP A 95 10.22 -2.86 -7.27
C ASP A 95 9.95 -2.63 -5.78
N ALA A 96 10.27 -3.63 -4.94
CA ALA A 96 10.09 -3.56 -3.49
C ALA A 96 10.97 -2.49 -2.82
N LYS A 97 12.24 -2.35 -3.23
CA LYS A 97 13.15 -1.31 -2.69
C LYS A 97 12.70 0.09 -3.06
N ASN A 98 12.02 0.24 -4.20
CA ASN A 98 11.46 1.49 -4.66
C ASN A 98 10.04 1.75 -4.10
N TYR A 99 9.66 1.13 -2.98
CA TYR A 99 8.38 1.43 -2.35
C TYR A 99 8.24 2.91 -2.01
N GLN A 100 7.00 3.40 -1.93
CA GLN A 100 6.73 4.75 -1.47
C GLN A 100 5.60 4.77 -0.45
N ILE A 101 5.70 5.70 0.49
CA ILE A 101 4.61 6.07 1.39
C ILE A 101 4.27 7.54 1.15
N VAL A 102 3.07 7.80 0.65
CA VAL A 102 2.60 9.16 0.30
C VAL A 102 1.46 9.56 1.21
N ARG A 103 1.50 10.78 1.74
CA ARG A 103 0.46 11.32 2.63
C ARG A 103 -0.25 12.49 1.96
N GLN A 104 -1.58 12.47 2.00
CA GLN A 104 -2.45 13.59 1.60
C GLN A 104 -3.52 13.81 2.68
N GLY A 105 -3.26 14.78 3.58
CA GLY A 105 -4.08 14.98 4.78
C GLY A 105 -4.14 13.72 5.65
N ASN A 106 -5.36 13.20 5.86
CA ASN A 106 -5.61 11.96 6.59
C ASN A 106 -5.49 10.69 5.72
N TYR A 107 -5.16 10.80 4.43
CA TYR A 107 -4.97 9.65 3.57
C TYR A 107 -3.49 9.29 3.47
N VAL A 108 -3.20 8.00 3.54
CA VAL A 108 -1.85 7.44 3.41
C VAL A 108 -1.88 6.31 2.40
N LEU A 109 -1.01 6.40 1.41
CA LEU A 109 -0.74 5.37 0.41
C LEU A 109 0.56 4.65 0.79
N LEU A 110 0.58 3.32 0.74
CA LEU A 110 1.78 2.53 0.48
C LEU A 110 1.63 1.92 -0.92
N SER A 111 2.66 2.03 -1.75
CA SER A 111 2.70 1.31 -3.02
C SER A 111 4.06 0.67 -3.28
N ILE A 112 4.02 -0.54 -3.82
CA ILE A 112 5.13 -1.30 -4.39
C ILE A 112 4.71 -1.67 -5.80
N SER A 113 5.41 -1.17 -6.81
CA SER A 113 5.13 -1.43 -8.22
C SER A 113 6.30 -0.98 -9.09
N HIS A 114 6.30 -1.44 -10.35
CA HIS A 114 7.18 -0.94 -11.38
C HIS A 114 6.85 0.52 -11.79
N ASP A 115 5.60 0.98 -11.64
CA ASP A 115 5.17 2.35 -11.95
C ASP A 115 4.75 3.15 -10.71
N GLN A 116 5.73 3.54 -9.90
CA GLN A 116 5.49 4.36 -8.70
C GLN A 116 5.06 5.78 -9.03
N ALA A 117 5.59 6.36 -10.12
CA ALA A 117 5.30 7.73 -10.51
C ALA A 117 3.84 7.88 -10.96
N GLY A 118 3.34 6.93 -11.76
CA GLY A 118 1.95 6.84 -12.14
C GLY A 118 1.05 6.70 -10.91
N ILE A 119 1.35 5.75 -10.02
CA ILE A 119 0.51 5.50 -8.84
C ILE A 119 0.44 6.74 -7.95
N LYS A 120 1.58 7.40 -7.71
CA LYS A 120 1.64 8.64 -6.93
C LYS A 120 0.78 9.72 -7.56
N LYS A 121 0.90 9.94 -8.87
CA LYS A 121 0.13 10.96 -9.59
C LYS A 121 -1.37 10.68 -9.55
N ALA A 122 -1.78 9.43 -9.77
CA ALA A 122 -3.18 9.01 -9.68
C ALA A 122 -3.74 9.25 -8.27
N PHE A 123 -3.01 8.83 -7.23
CA PHE A 123 -3.38 9.09 -5.84
C PHE A 123 -3.52 10.58 -5.52
N GLU A 124 -2.54 11.41 -5.90
CA GLU A 124 -2.54 12.83 -5.60
C GLU A 124 -3.63 13.61 -6.35
N SER A 125 -4.07 13.13 -7.53
CA SER A 125 -5.11 13.78 -8.33
C SER A 125 -6.46 13.93 -7.62
N PHE A 126 -6.71 13.11 -6.60
CA PHE A 126 -7.92 13.18 -5.80
C PHE A 126 -7.94 14.31 -4.75
N PHE A 127 -6.81 14.98 -4.55
CA PHE A 127 -6.62 16.00 -3.51
C PHE A 127 -6.21 17.38 -4.06
N GLN A 128 -6.30 17.55 -5.38
CA GLN A 128 -6.02 18.82 -6.08
C GLN A 128 -7.26 19.71 -6.16
#